data_AF-A0A9P4Y5R8-F1
#
_entry.id   AF-A0A9P4Y5R8-F1
#
_cell.length_a   1.000
_cell.length_b   1.000
_cell.length_c   1.000
_cell.angle_alpha   90.00
_cell.angle_beta   90.00
_cell.angle_gamma   90.00
#
_symmetry.space_group_name_H-M   'P 1'
#
loop_
_entity.id
_entity.type
_entity.pdbx_description
1 polymer ?
#
loop_
_entity_poly.entity_id
_entity_poly.type
_entity_poly.pdbx_seq_one_letter_code
_entity_poly.pdbx_strand_id
1 'polypeptide(L)'
;MHDLAFLIEISNRINKSRSHAEKTRQKDSLLSLVLQNAIIMPSCSFYKSHSIQSCQVSIKDSSRCAECIRLGRSRCDIQGLSAAEIRWIGIQYQRLENQLESAKEQLRNAAAEIGCLQKQKRLWFERMIKAIC
;
A
#
# COMPACT_ATOMS: atom_id res chain seq x y z
N MET A 1 32.95 -30.07 -3.24
CA MET A 1 32.93 -28.67 -2.78
C MET A 1 31.50 -28.07 -2.83
N HIS A 2 30.50 -28.75 -2.25
CA HIS A 2 29.10 -28.29 -2.25
C HIS A 2 28.48 -28.11 -0.84
N ASP A 3 29.17 -28.55 0.23
CA ASP A 3 28.61 -28.53 1.60
C ASP A 3 28.62 -27.15 2.28
N LEU A 4 29.66 -26.34 2.07
CA LEU A 4 29.80 -25.04 2.74
C LEU A 4 28.70 -24.06 2.32
N ALA A 5 28.33 -24.05 1.03
CA ALA A 5 27.26 -23.19 0.52
C ALA A 5 25.89 -23.58 1.11
N PHE A 6 25.63 -24.87 1.24
CA PHE A 6 24.38 -25.39 1.81
C PHE A 6 24.25 -25.07 3.31
N LEU A 7 25.34 -25.22 4.09
CA LEU A 7 25.36 -24.86 5.51
C LEU A 7 25.19 -23.35 5.74
N ILE A 8 25.77 -22.51 4.88
CA ILE A 8 25.57 -21.05 4.91
C ILE A 8 24.10 -20.71 4.65
N GLU A 9 23.45 -21.38 3.69
CA GLU A 9 22.05 -21.12 3.38
C GLU A 9 21.12 -21.52 4.53
N ILE A 10 21.35 -22.67 5.17
CA ILE A 10 20.60 -23.09 6.36
C ILE A 10 20.79 -22.10 7.51
N SER A 11 22.03 -21.68 7.78
CA SER A 11 22.36 -20.69 8.82
C SER A 11 21.62 -19.37 8.57
N ASN A 12 21.61 -18.88 7.33
CA ASN A 12 20.89 -17.67 6.94
C ASN A 12 19.37 -17.79 7.13
N ARG A 13 18.78 -18.94 6.79
CA ARG A 13 17.35 -19.19 7.00
C ARG A 13 16.98 -19.21 8.49
N ILE A 14 17.82 -19.83 9.33
CA ILE A 14 17.64 -19.85 10.79
C ILE A 14 17.79 -18.45 11.40
N ASN A 15 18.78 -17.66 10.95
CA ASN A 15 18.95 -16.29 11.41
C ASN A 15 17.77 -15.39 11.01
N LYS A 16 17.25 -15.57 9.79
CA LYS A 16 16.06 -14.85 9.33
C LYS A 16 14.82 -15.20 10.15
N SER A 17 14.60 -16.47 10.47
CA SER A 17 13.47 -16.89 11.30
C SER A 17 13.58 -16.39 12.74
N ARG A 18 14.77 -16.42 13.33
CA ARG A 18 15.05 -15.85 14.66
C ARG A 18 14.78 -14.35 14.70
N SER A 19 15.28 -13.60 13.72
CA SER A 19 15.03 -12.15 13.61
C SER A 19 13.53 -11.84 13.48
N HIS A 20 12.78 -12.64 12.72
CA HIS A 20 11.33 -12.46 12.61
C HIS A 20 10.60 -12.75 13.93
N ALA A 21 10.98 -13.81 14.63
CA ALA A 21 10.41 -14.17 15.93
C ALA A 21 10.69 -13.07 16.97
N GLU A 22 11.90 -12.51 16.98
CA GLU A 22 12.26 -11.42 17.88
C GLU A 22 11.46 -10.14 17.62
N LYS A 23 11.31 -9.75 16.35
CA LYS A 23 10.45 -8.61 15.97
C LYS A 23 9.00 -8.80 16.40
N THR A 24 8.51 -10.04 16.30
CA THR A 24 7.15 -10.38 16.73
C THR A 24 7.01 -10.23 18.25
N ARG A 25 7.97 -10.76 19.03
CA ARG A 25 8.00 -10.59 20.51
C ARG A 25 8.06 -9.13 20.94
N GLN A 26 8.90 -8.32 20.28
CA GLN A 26 8.99 -6.88 20.55
C GLN A 26 7.66 -6.17 20.28
N LYS A 27 7.00 -6.51 19.16
CA LYS A 27 5.68 -5.99 18.81
C LYS A 27 4.63 -6.34 19.85
N ASP A 28 4.58 -7.60 20.29
CA ASP A 28 3.60 -8.09 21.26
C ASP A 28 3.84 -7.47 22.65
N SER A 29 5.11 -7.31 23.05
CA SER A 29 5.48 -6.60 24.28
C SER A 29 5.05 -5.13 24.23
N LEU A 30 5.31 -4.42 23.13
CA LEU A 30 4.88 -3.04 22.96
C LEU A 30 3.35 -2.92 22.98
N LEU A 31 2.65 -3.84 22.31
CA LEU A 31 1.19 -3.88 22.29
C LEU A 31 0.62 -4.06 23.69
N SER A 32 1.20 -4.97 24.49
CA SER A 32 0.80 -5.17 25.88
C SER A 32 0.94 -3.89 26.72
N LEU A 33 2.06 -3.18 26.59
CA LEU A 33 2.29 -1.91 27.30
C LEU A 33 1.26 -0.84 26.89
N VAL A 34 1.02 -0.69 25.59
CA VAL A 34 0.04 0.26 25.07
C VAL A 34 -1.37 -0.04 25.59
N LEU A 35 -1.76 -1.30 25.67
CA LEU A 35 -3.07 -1.72 26.18
C LEU A 35 -3.21 -1.49 27.69
N GLN A 36 -2.14 -1.67 28.47
CA GLN A 36 -2.14 -1.42 29.91
C GLN A 36 -2.29 0.07 30.25
N ASN A 37 -1.73 0.96 29.44
CA ASN A 37 -1.76 2.41 29.63
C ASN A 37 -2.68 3.14 28.63
N ALA A 38 -3.69 2.44 28.09
CA ALA A 38 -4.49 2.95 26.99
C ALA A 38 -5.45 4.07 27.41
N ILE A 39 -5.44 5.16 26.64
CA ILE A 39 -6.53 6.12 26.56
C ILE A 39 -7.29 5.93 25.24
N ILE A 40 -8.57 6.30 25.25
CA ILE A 40 -9.41 6.28 24.04
C ILE A 40 -9.28 7.61 23.33
N MET A 41 -8.86 7.58 22.07
CA MET A 41 -8.79 8.73 21.17
C MET A 41 -9.70 8.52 19.95
N PRO A 42 -10.11 9.59 19.26
CA PRO A 42 -10.80 9.49 17.97
C PRO A 42 -10.02 8.62 16.98
N SER A 43 -10.69 7.95 16.06
CA SER A 43 -10.03 7.05 15.09
C SER A 43 -8.93 7.73 14.25
N CYS A 44 -7.78 7.05 14.07
CA CYS A 44 -6.77 7.42 13.08
C CYS A 44 -7.30 7.23 11.65
N SER A 45 -6.65 7.83 10.63
CA SER A 45 -7.09 7.74 9.22
C SER A 45 -7.34 6.31 8.74
N PHE A 46 -6.49 5.37 9.14
CA PHE A 46 -6.64 3.95 8.80
C PHE A 46 -7.93 3.36 9.39
N TYR A 47 -8.28 3.70 10.62
CA TYR A 47 -9.51 3.20 11.26
C TYR A 47 -10.75 3.91 10.74
N LYS A 48 -10.62 5.19 10.44
CA LYS A 48 -11.68 5.98 9.82
C LYS A 48 -12.12 5.38 8.48
N SER A 49 -11.18 4.86 7.67
CA SER A 49 -11.50 4.17 6.42
C SER A 49 -12.09 2.77 6.60
N HIS A 50 -12.03 2.19 7.79
CA HIS A 50 -12.60 0.88 8.14
C HIS A 50 -13.82 0.99 9.08
N SER A 51 -14.42 2.18 9.19
CA SER A 51 -15.60 2.46 10.01
C SER A 51 -15.44 2.19 11.52
N ILE A 52 -14.19 2.16 12.01
CA ILE A 52 -13.92 2.04 13.45
C ILE A 52 -13.79 3.44 14.04
N GLN A 53 -14.55 3.70 15.11
CA GLN A 53 -14.78 5.07 15.63
C GLN A 53 -13.69 5.56 16.60
N SER A 54 -12.93 4.66 17.21
CA SER A 54 -11.95 5.02 18.23
C SER A 54 -10.69 4.17 18.17
N CYS A 55 -9.61 4.69 18.76
CA CYS A 55 -8.31 4.07 18.84
C CYS A 55 -7.86 4.03 20.30
N GLN A 56 -7.31 2.89 20.72
CA GLN A 56 -6.57 2.78 21.98
C GLN A 56 -5.13 3.23 21.75
N VAL A 57 -4.66 4.17 22.57
CA VAL A 57 -3.33 4.79 22.43
C VAL A 57 -2.72 4.96 23.81
N SER A 58 -1.41 4.73 23.94
CA SER A 58 -0.66 5.20 25.09
C SER A 58 0.28 6.31 24.64
N ILE A 59 0.06 7.53 25.14
CA ILE A 59 0.89 8.71 24.80
C ILE A 59 2.35 8.50 25.22
N LYS A 60 2.58 7.73 26.29
CA LYS A 60 3.92 7.48 26.84
C LYS A 60 4.68 6.40 26.07
N ASP A 61 3.96 5.36 25.62
CA ASP A 61 4.60 4.15 25.11
C ASP A 61 4.69 4.13 23.58
N SER A 62 3.82 4.86 22.86
CA SER A 62 3.83 4.85 21.39
C SER A 62 3.19 6.07 20.74
N SER A 63 3.72 6.47 19.59
CA SER A 63 3.05 7.38 18.65
C SER A 63 1.94 6.71 17.83
N ARG A 64 1.78 5.37 17.95
CA ARG A 64 0.81 4.58 17.20
C ARG A 64 -0.28 4.03 18.10
N CYS A 65 -1.50 3.88 17.55
CA CYS A 65 -2.56 3.16 18.25
C CYS A 65 -2.26 1.66 18.33
N ALA A 66 -2.89 0.99 19.30
CA ALA A 66 -2.75 -0.44 19.56
C ALA A 66 -2.94 -1.29 18.29
N GLU A 67 -3.92 -0.95 17.45
CA GLU A 67 -4.14 -1.71 16.23
C GLU A 67 -3.05 -1.49 15.18
N CYS A 68 -2.63 -0.24 14.96
CA CYS A 68 -1.53 0.03 14.04
C CYS A 68 -0.27 -0.74 14.46
N ILE A 69 -0.04 -0.91 15.77
CA ILE A 69 1.02 -1.78 16.29
C ILE A 69 0.72 -3.24 15.97
N ARG A 70 -0.48 -3.74 16.27
CA ARG A 70 -0.92 -5.14 16.02
C ARG A 70 -0.69 -5.55 14.56
N LEU A 71 -1.08 -4.68 13.63
CA LEU A 71 -0.98 -4.86 12.18
C LEU A 71 0.42 -4.56 11.62
N GLY A 72 1.38 -4.14 12.45
CA GLY A 72 2.74 -3.83 12.01
C GLY A 72 2.84 -2.58 11.12
N ARG A 73 1.86 -1.67 11.19
CA ARG A 73 1.88 -0.39 10.46
C ARG A 73 2.96 0.50 11.04
N SER A 74 3.83 1.03 10.18
CA SER A 74 4.89 1.96 10.59
C SER A 74 4.38 3.36 10.89
N ARG A 75 3.23 3.76 10.34
CA ARG A 75 2.64 5.11 10.48
C ARG A 75 1.25 5.04 11.07
N CYS A 76 0.95 6.00 11.93
CA CYS A 76 -0.37 6.23 12.51
C CYS A 76 -0.47 7.73 12.78
N ASP A 77 -1.49 8.38 12.22
CA ASP A 77 -1.74 9.82 12.30
C ASP A 77 -2.61 10.20 13.52
N ILE A 78 -2.68 9.32 14.51
CA ILE A 78 -3.52 9.48 15.71
C ILE A 78 -3.11 10.69 16.57
N GLN A 79 -1.83 11.04 16.55
CA GLN A 79 -1.28 12.23 17.20
C GLN A 79 -1.14 13.42 16.22
N GLY A 80 -1.77 13.33 15.05
CA GLY A 80 -1.56 14.24 13.93
C GLY A 80 -0.34 13.86 13.09
N LEU A 81 -0.16 14.60 12.00
CA LEU A 81 0.96 14.44 11.07
C LEU A 81 2.01 15.52 11.34
N SER A 82 3.28 15.14 11.36
CA SER A 82 4.37 16.10 11.40
C SER A 82 4.45 16.92 10.11
N ALA A 83 5.06 18.11 10.17
CA ALA A 83 5.27 18.94 8.98
C ALA A 83 6.05 18.21 7.87
N ALA A 84 7.00 17.32 8.25
CA ALA A 84 7.73 16.51 7.29
C ALA A 84 6.83 15.47 6.60
N GLU A 85 5.92 14.83 7.35
CA GLU A 85 4.96 13.89 6.80
C GLU A 85 3.95 14.58 5.88
N ILE A 86 3.45 15.76 6.25
CA ILE A 86 2.55 16.55 5.41
C ILE A 86 3.22 16.89 4.07
N ARG A 87 4.47 17.38 4.10
CA ARG A 87 5.24 17.66 2.87
C ARG A 87 5.42 16.41 2.03
N TRP A 88 5.76 15.28 2.65
CA TRP A 88 5.93 14.02 1.95
C TRP A 88 4.62 13.55 1.30
N ILE A 89 3.49 13.67 2.00
CA ILE A 89 2.15 13.36 1.46
C ILE A 89 1.85 14.26 0.26
N GLY A 90 2.11 15.56 0.34
CA GLY A 90 1.92 16.50 -0.77
C GLY A 90 2.74 16.10 -2.01
N ILE A 91 4.01 15.71 -1.83
CA ILE A 91 4.86 15.21 -2.93
C ILE A 91 4.27 13.94 -3.54
N GLN A 92 3.82 12.99 -2.73
CA GLN A 92 3.21 11.75 -3.25
C GLN A 92 1.90 12.03 -3.97
N TYR A 93 1.08 12.95 -3.45
CA TYR A 93 -0.17 13.36 -4.06
C TYR A 93 0.07 13.93 -5.46
N GLN A 94 0.96 14.92 -5.60
CA GLN A 94 1.29 15.52 -6.90
C GLN A 94 1.84 14.48 -7.89
N ARG A 95 2.70 13.57 -7.41
CA ARG A 95 3.22 12.49 -8.25
C ARG A 95 2.09 11.61 -8.79
N LEU A 96 1.13 11.23 -7.94
CA LEU A 96 0.00 10.40 -8.32
C LEU A 96 -0.94 11.13 -9.27
N GLU A 97 -1.19 12.43 -9.07
CA GLU A 97 -1.98 13.24 -10.01
C GLU A 97 -1.34 13.26 -11.40
N ASN A 98 -0.03 13.48 -11.49
CA ASN A 98 0.68 13.48 -12.76
C ASN A 98 0.61 12.11 -13.45
N GLN A 99 0.76 11.01 -12.69
CA GLN A 99 0.62 9.66 -13.22
C GLN A 99 -0.80 9.37 -13.72
N LEU A 100 -1.81 9.84 -12.98
CA LEU A 100 -3.21 9.67 -13.32
C LEU A 100 -3.58 10.44 -14.59
N GLU A 101 -3.08 11.66 -14.75
CA GLU A 101 -3.31 12.42 -15.99
C GLU A 101 -2.61 11.78 -17.19
N SER A 102 -1.38 11.30 -17.02
CA SER A 102 -0.67 10.55 -18.07
C SER A 102 -1.42 9.28 -18.48
N ALA A 103 -1.97 8.53 -17.53
CA ALA A 103 -2.77 7.34 -17.81
C ALA A 103 -4.08 7.67 -18.53
N LYS A 104 -4.75 8.77 -18.17
CA LYS A 104 -5.93 9.26 -18.88
C LYS A 104 -5.62 9.63 -20.33
N GLU A 105 -4.48 10.27 -20.57
CA GLU A 105 -4.05 10.62 -21.92
C GLU A 105 -3.78 9.37 -22.77
N GLN A 106 -3.11 8.36 -22.20
CA GLN A 106 -2.92 7.07 -22.86
C GLN A 106 -4.26 6.40 -23.20
N LEU A 107 -5.23 6.44 -22.28
CA LEU A 107 -6.58 5.92 -22.52
C LEU A 107 -7.28 6.64 -23.67
N ARG A 108 -7.17 7.98 -23.75
CA ARG A 108 -7.74 8.78 -24.85
C ARG A 108 -7.15 8.38 -26.20
N ASN A 109 -5.83 8.22 -26.27
CA ASN A 109 -5.13 7.82 -27.49
C ASN A 109 -5.51 6.40 -27.94
N ALA A 110 -5.55 5.45 -27.00
CA ALA A 110 -5.99 4.08 -27.30
C ALA A 110 -7.45 4.03 -27.78
N ALA A 111 -8.35 4.82 -27.17
CA ALA A 111 -9.74 4.90 -27.59
C ALA A 111 -9.88 5.47 -29.02
N ALA A 112 -9.07 6.48 -29.37
CA ALA A 112 -9.04 7.04 -30.72
C ALA A 112 -8.56 6.01 -31.76
N GLU A 113 -7.52 5.25 -31.44
CA GLU A 113 -7.00 4.17 -32.29
C GLU A 113 -8.04 3.08 -32.52
N ILE A 114 -8.70 2.62 -31.45
CA ILE A 114 -9.81 1.65 -31.53
C ILE A 114 -10.91 2.19 -32.47
N GLY A 115 -11.28 3.47 -32.35
CA GLY A 115 -12.26 4.10 -33.22
C GLY A 115 -11.84 4.08 -34.71
N CYS A 116 -10.57 4.36 -35.00
CA CYS A 116 -10.02 4.28 -36.35
C CYS A 116 -10.08 2.84 -36.90
N LEU A 117 -9.66 1.86 -36.11
CA LEU A 117 -9.69 0.44 -36.49
C LEU A 117 -11.13 -0.05 -36.74
N GLN A 118 -12.10 0.36 -35.91
CA GLN A 118 -13.51 0.03 -36.12
C GLN A 118 -14.05 0.60 -37.43
N LYS A 119 -13.69 1.84 -37.79
CA LYS A 119 -14.07 2.46 -39.06
C LYS A 119 -13.46 1.70 -40.25
N GLN A 120 -12.16 1.38 -40.18
CA GLN A 120 -11.48 0.63 -41.23
C GLN A 120 -12.08 -0.77 -41.40
N LYS A 121 -12.32 -1.49 -40.30
CA LYS A 121 -12.96 -2.81 -40.31
C LYS A 121 -14.31 -2.77 -41.02
N ARG A 122 -15.14 -1.76 -40.73
CA ARG A 122 -16.45 -1.58 -41.37
C ARG A 122 -16.32 -1.35 -42.87
N LEU A 123 -15.45 -0.43 -43.28
CA LEU A 123 -15.20 -0.12 -44.68
C LEU A 123 -14.76 -1.37 -45.47
N TRP A 124 -13.81 -2.13 -44.93
CA TRP A 124 -13.33 -3.35 -45.55
C TRP A 124 -14.42 -4.43 -45.64
N PHE A 125 -15.22 -4.57 -44.59
CA PHE A 125 -16.37 -5.48 -44.61
C PHE A 125 -17.38 -5.11 -45.70
N GLU A 126 -17.75 -3.83 -45.81
CA GLU A 126 -18.66 -3.34 -46.86
C GLU A 126 -18.11 -3.59 -48.27
N ARG A 127 -16.80 -3.40 -48.48
CA ARG A 127 -16.13 -3.69 -49.77
C ARG A 127 -16.14 -5.18 -50.09
N MET A 128 -15.88 -6.03 -49.10
CA MET A 128 -15.89 -7.48 -49.25
C MET A 128 -17.28 -7.98 -49.68
N ILE A 129 -18.34 -7.50 -49.02
CA ILE A 129 -19.72 -7.85 -49.36
C ILE A 129 -20.06 -7.44 -50.81
N LYS A 130 -19.73 -6.21 -51.21
CA LYS A 130 -19.95 -5.73 -52.59
C LYS A 130 -19.18 -6.49 -53.67
N ALA A 131 -18.09 -7.17 -53.32
CA ALA A 131 -17.31 -7.96 -54.27
C ALA A 131 -17.84 -9.40 -54.42
N ILE A 132 -18.62 -9.88 -53.45
CA ILE A 132 -19.18 -11.24 -53.42
C ILE A 132 -20.59 -11.28 -54.03
N CYS A 133 -21.38 -10.21 -53.87
CA CYS A 133 -22.72 -10.05 -54.46
C CYS A 133 -22.65 -9.41 -55.84
#